data_AF-A0A959PZK4-F1
#
_entry.id   AF-A0A959PZK4-F1
#
_cell.length_a   1.000
_cell.length_b   1.000
_cell.length_c   1.000
_cell.angle_alpha   90.00
_cell.angle_beta   90.00
_cell.angle_gamma   90.00
#
_symmetry.space_group_name_H-M   'P 1'
#
loop_
_entity.id
_entity.type
_entity.pdbx_description
1 polymer ?
#
loop_
_entity_poly.entity_id
_entity_poly.type
_entity_poly.pdbx_seq_one_letter_code
_entity_poly.pdbx_strand_id
1 'polypeptide(L)'
;MKKIMLGLVCMFAGTLFAQISGEFVNNSETAVRATSQSGRGVHASSLSNYAIYGYSGLMPAIRGESLGANAIEGHSNSDIGVFGESGDGIGVYGVNLGDSGPGVAGYSYEAIGTRGQSQNNYGVYGQSFSTSGVFGYSNFGYGVEGNGTNNHGVHGTSTNSFGVYGTSEGASAIYGYSTSQVGVSGVSGNSYGVIGSSANFHGVLGSTASASHFDFYASSTGG
;
A
#
# COMPACT_ATOMS: atom_id res chain seq x y z
N MET A 1 -21.31 37.34 26.72
CA MET A 1 -20.03 38.00 26.39
C MET A 1 -18.94 37.46 27.32
N LYS A 2 -18.18 36.44 26.90
CA LYS A 2 -16.93 36.09 27.59
C LYS A 2 -15.90 37.13 27.15
N LYS A 3 -15.36 37.90 28.09
CA LYS A 3 -14.31 38.90 27.84
C LYS A 3 -13.04 38.17 27.45
N ILE A 4 -12.46 38.51 26.30
CA ILE A 4 -11.05 38.22 26.04
C ILE A 4 -10.27 39.09 27.03
N MET A 5 -9.61 38.47 28.01
CA MET A 5 -8.63 39.18 28.82
C MET A 5 -7.32 39.16 28.06
N LEU A 6 -7.00 40.26 27.37
CA LEU A 6 -5.61 40.51 27.00
C LEU A 6 -4.84 40.72 28.31
N GLY A 7 -3.91 39.82 28.61
CA GLY A 7 -2.97 39.97 29.71
C GLY A 7 -1.90 41.01 29.42
N LEU A 8 -0.75 40.86 30.08
CA LEU A 8 0.43 41.70 29.87
C LEU A 8 0.83 41.72 28.39
N VAL A 9 0.86 42.91 27.81
CA VAL A 9 1.46 43.19 26.51
C VAL A 9 2.83 43.81 26.79
N CYS A 10 3.90 43.09 26.48
CA CYS A 10 5.26 43.62 26.61
C CYS A 10 6.00 43.50 25.28
N MET A 11 6.89 44.45 25.01
CA MET A 11 7.73 44.45 23.83
C MET A 11 9.17 44.29 24.27
N PHE A 12 9.84 43.25 23.79
CA PHE A 12 11.25 42.99 24.08
C PHE A 12 12.00 42.69 22.79
N ALA A 13 13.07 43.46 22.52
CA ALA A 13 13.91 43.30 21.34
C ALA A 13 13.12 43.18 20.01
N GLY A 14 12.08 44.01 19.84
CA GLY A 14 11.25 44.02 18.62
C GLY A 14 10.19 42.91 18.53
N THR A 15 10.07 42.05 19.54
CA THR A 15 9.02 41.02 19.63
C THR A 15 7.94 41.47 20.60
N LEU A 16 6.68 41.45 20.16
CA LEU A 16 5.51 41.70 21.00
C LEU A 16 5.03 40.38 21.62
N PHE A 17 5.01 40.32 22.95
CA PHE A 17 4.42 39.22 23.69
C PHE A 17 3.08 39.66 24.27
N ALA A 18 2.03 38.90 23.98
CA ALA A 18 0.71 39.07 24.58
C ALA A 18 0.22 37.72 25.06
N GLN A 19 -0.13 37.62 26.34
CA GLN A 19 -0.81 36.44 26.87
C GLN A 19 -2.32 36.61 26.71
N ILE A 20 -2.97 35.63 26.08
CA ILE A 20 -4.43 35.59 25.96
C ILE A 20 -4.90 34.32 26.68
N SER A 21 -5.74 34.49 27.70
CA SER A 21 -6.48 33.39 28.33
C SER A 21 -7.97 33.56 28.05
N GLY A 22 -8.51 32.73 27.15
CA GLY A 22 -9.91 32.82 26.74
C GLY A 22 -10.21 32.06 25.46
N GLU A 23 -11.45 32.18 24.99
CA GLU A 23 -11.97 31.49 23.79
C GLU A 23 -12.64 32.52 22.86
N PHE A 24 -12.49 32.32 21.55
CA PHE A 24 -13.24 33.06 20.53
C PHE A 24 -14.46 32.23 20.13
N VAL A 25 -15.68 32.71 20.38
CA VAL A 25 -16.94 31.97 20.16
C VAL A 25 -17.92 32.73 19.27
N ASN A 26 -18.75 32.00 18.50
CA ASN A 26 -19.80 32.52 17.61
C ASN A 26 -19.29 33.52 16.54
N ASN A 27 -18.11 33.29 15.97
CA ASN A 27 -17.58 34.09 14.89
C ASN A 27 -18.06 33.53 13.54
N SER A 28 -18.49 34.41 12.63
CA SER A 28 -18.86 34.04 11.24
C SER A 28 -17.69 34.17 10.25
N GLU A 29 -16.57 34.71 10.71
CA GLU A 29 -15.37 35.01 9.90
C GLU A 29 -14.11 34.48 10.59
N THR A 30 -12.94 34.90 10.10
CA THR A 30 -11.65 34.50 10.68
C THR A 30 -11.49 35.07 12.09
N ALA A 31 -11.46 34.19 13.10
CA ALA A 31 -11.24 34.61 14.49
C ALA A 31 -9.80 35.07 14.77
N VAL A 32 -8.80 34.38 14.19
CA VAL A 32 -7.38 34.71 14.31
C VAL A 32 -6.70 34.56 12.95
N ARG A 33 -5.95 35.59 12.52
CA ARG A 33 -5.11 35.56 11.32
C ARG A 33 -3.68 35.90 11.70
N ALA A 34 -2.74 35.00 11.39
CA ALA A 34 -1.31 35.20 11.57
C ALA A 34 -0.60 35.07 10.22
N THR A 35 0.22 36.06 9.86
CA THR A 35 0.96 36.10 8.59
C THR A 35 2.42 36.42 8.86
N SER A 36 3.34 35.67 8.27
CA SER A 36 4.78 35.93 8.31
C SER A 36 5.37 35.70 6.92
N GLN A 37 6.32 36.54 6.51
CA GLN A 37 6.93 36.47 5.18
C GLN A 37 8.20 35.61 5.15
N SER A 38 8.90 35.50 6.28
CA SER A 38 10.19 34.81 6.38
C SER A 38 10.30 33.86 7.56
N GLY A 39 9.43 34.01 8.57
CA GLY A 39 9.44 33.19 9.78
C GLY A 39 8.19 32.34 9.94
N ARG A 40 8.05 31.71 11.11
CA ARG A 40 6.83 30.99 11.48
C ARG A 40 5.71 32.00 11.71
N GLY A 41 4.58 31.84 11.02
CA GLY A 41 3.36 32.59 11.33
C GLY A 41 2.80 32.23 12.70
N VAL A 42 2.83 30.93 13.04
CA VAL A 42 2.42 30.39 14.35
C VAL A 42 3.45 29.36 14.81
N HIS A 43 3.81 29.40 16.09
CA HIS A 43 4.57 28.35 16.76
C HIS A 43 3.78 27.96 18.01
N ALA A 44 3.20 26.77 18.00
CA ALA A 44 2.48 26.19 19.13
C ALA A 44 3.26 24.98 19.66
N SER A 45 3.39 24.88 20.97
CA SER A 45 4.06 23.76 21.63
C SER A 45 3.35 23.40 22.93
N SER A 46 3.42 22.12 23.28
CA SER A 46 2.86 21.57 24.52
C SER A 46 3.65 20.30 24.86
N LEU A 47 3.89 20.06 26.15
CA LEU A 47 4.69 18.92 26.62
C LEU A 47 3.84 17.69 26.94
N SER A 48 2.54 17.86 27.21
CA SER A 48 1.69 16.81 27.75
C SER A 48 0.30 16.72 27.12
N ASN A 49 0.00 17.57 26.13
CA ASN A 49 -1.30 17.61 25.47
C ASN A 49 -1.14 18.14 24.03
N TYR A 50 -2.22 18.20 23.26
CA TYR A 50 -2.24 18.83 21.95
C TYR A 50 -1.79 20.29 22.03
N ALA A 51 -0.74 20.62 21.28
CA ALA A 51 -0.37 22.01 21.03
C ALA A 51 -1.42 22.72 20.16
N ILE A 52 -2.04 21.97 19.25
CA ILE A 52 -3.14 22.41 18.37
C ILE A 52 -4.17 21.30 18.33
N TYR A 53 -5.42 21.60 18.63
CA TYR A 53 -6.55 20.70 18.47
C TYR A 53 -7.57 21.34 17.52
N GLY A 54 -7.74 20.75 16.34
CA GLY A 54 -8.69 21.20 15.33
C GLY A 54 -9.90 20.27 15.29
N TYR A 55 -11.09 20.85 15.29
CA TYR A 55 -12.35 20.11 15.10
C TYR A 55 -13.26 20.87 14.12
N SER A 56 -13.90 20.12 13.24
CA SER A 56 -14.89 20.65 12.29
C SER A 56 -15.86 19.54 11.93
N GLY A 57 -17.16 19.83 11.89
CA GLY A 57 -18.20 18.83 11.62
C GLY A 57 -18.52 18.62 10.14
N LEU A 58 -18.07 19.52 9.25
CA LEU A 58 -18.45 19.51 7.82
C LEU A 58 -17.27 19.66 6.86
N MET A 59 -16.20 20.32 7.31
CA MET A 59 -15.05 20.69 6.49
C MET A 59 -13.76 20.15 7.11
N PRO A 60 -12.63 20.11 6.39
CA PRO A 60 -11.34 19.82 7.00
C PRO A 60 -11.07 20.77 8.17
N ALA A 61 -10.78 20.21 9.35
CA ALA A 61 -10.44 21.01 10.53
C ALA A 61 -9.09 21.72 10.37
N ILE A 62 -8.17 21.11 9.62
CA ILE A 62 -6.85 21.64 9.30
C ILE A 62 -6.64 21.45 7.80
N ARG A 63 -6.22 22.52 7.11
CA ARG A 63 -5.81 22.47 5.70
C ARG A 63 -4.45 23.15 5.57
N GLY A 64 -3.45 22.39 5.12
CA GLY A 64 -2.15 22.91 4.72
C GLY A 64 -2.08 23.08 3.20
N GLU A 65 -1.39 24.12 2.74
CA GLU A 65 -1.10 24.33 1.33
C GLU A 65 0.33 24.87 1.19
N SER A 66 1.06 24.37 0.20
CA SER A 66 2.45 24.74 -0.07
C SER A 66 2.72 24.63 -1.57
N LEU A 67 3.54 25.53 -2.11
CA LEU A 67 3.86 25.60 -3.54
C LEU A 67 5.06 24.72 -3.96
N GLY A 68 5.91 24.32 -3.00
CA GLY A 68 7.17 23.64 -3.35
C GLY A 68 7.83 22.86 -2.21
N ALA A 69 7.13 22.66 -1.10
CA ALA A 69 7.59 21.90 0.06
C ALA A 69 6.43 21.15 0.71
N ASN A 70 6.70 20.40 1.77
CA ASN A 70 5.64 19.73 2.52
C ASN A 70 4.67 20.76 3.13
N ALA A 71 3.38 20.58 2.87
CA ALA A 71 2.36 21.43 3.45
C ALA A 71 2.08 21.08 4.92
N ILE A 72 2.20 19.79 5.26
CA ILE A 72 2.04 19.24 6.61
C ILE A 72 3.11 18.16 6.78
N GLU A 73 3.83 18.21 7.90
CA GLU A 73 4.80 17.18 8.30
C GLU A 73 4.42 16.66 9.69
N GLY A 74 4.41 15.34 9.85
CA GLY A 74 4.26 14.69 11.15
C GLY A 74 5.52 13.90 11.46
N HIS A 75 6.11 14.15 12.63
CA HIS A 75 7.34 13.49 13.08
C HIS A 75 7.12 12.93 14.48
N SER A 76 7.44 11.64 14.65
CA SER A 76 7.43 10.94 15.94
C SER A 76 8.62 10.01 16.01
N ASN A 77 9.29 9.96 17.16
CA ASN A 77 10.48 9.12 17.38
C ASN A 77 10.14 7.66 17.73
N SER A 78 8.94 7.41 18.25
CA SER A 78 8.60 6.13 18.89
C SER A 78 7.17 5.68 18.63
N ASP A 79 6.39 6.47 17.90
CA ASP A 79 4.96 6.23 17.70
C ASP A 79 4.52 6.78 16.33
N ILE A 80 3.22 6.96 16.12
CA ILE A 80 2.64 7.43 14.87
C ILE A 80 2.94 8.91 14.65
N GLY A 81 3.61 9.24 13.54
CA GLY A 81 3.84 10.63 13.12
C GLY A 81 2.58 11.30 12.55
N VAL A 82 1.76 10.54 11.82
CA VAL A 82 0.47 10.97 11.25
C VAL A 82 -0.53 9.82 11.33
N PHE A 83 -1.66 10.06 11.99
CA PHE A 83 -2.75 9.09 12.12
C PHE A 83 -3.97 9.59 11.35
N GLY A 84 -4.47 8.78 10.42
CA GLY A 84 -5.69 9.07 9.65
C GLY A 84 -6.68 7.93 9.81
N GLU A 85 -7.89 8.25 10.26
CA GLU A 85 -8.97 7.29 10.51
C GLU A 85 -10.27 7.81 9.91
N SER A 86 -11.07 6.89 9.36
CA SER A 86 -12.42 7.16 8.87
C SER A 86 -13.30 5.95 9.10
N GLY A 87 -14.54 6.16 9.56
CA GLY A 87 -15.51 5.08 9.79
C GLY A 87 -16.09 4.51 8.50
N ASP A 88 -16.43 5.39 7.55
CA ASP A 88 -17.13 5.01 6.31
C ASP A 88 -16.36 5.40 5.03
N GLY A 89 -15.31 6.20 5.17
CA GLY A 89 -14.59 6.82 4.07
C GLY A 89 -13.10 6.46 4.02
N ILE A 90 -12.35 7.32 3.33
CA ILE A 90 -10.90 7.16 3.17
C ILE A 90 -10.22 7.83 4.38
N GLY A 91 -9.48 7.06 5.18
CA GLY A 91 -8.70 7.60 6.29
C GLY A 91 -7.49 8.43 5.84
N VAL A 92 -6.83 8.01 4.75
CA VAL A 92 -5.70 8.72 4.12
C VAL A 92 -5.80 8.61 2.61
N TYR A 93 -5.78 9.75 1.92
CA TYR A 93 -5.85 9.83 0.46
C TYR A 93 -4.64 10.60 -0.08
N GLY A 94 -3.79 9.93 -0.86
CA GLY A 94 -2.63 10.54 -1.51
C GLY A 94 -2.73 10.44 -3.03
N VAL A 95 -2.55 11.57 -3.70
CA VAL A 95 -2.60 11.68 -5.17
C VAL A 95 -1.40 12.48 -5.62
N ASN A 96 -0.69 11.97 -6.63
CA ASN A 96 0.24 12.76 -7.39
C ASN A 96 -0.42 13.14 -8.73
N LEU A 97 -0.50 14.44 -9.01
CA LEU A 97 -1.04 14.97 -10.27
C LEU A 97 0.04 15.13 -11.35
N GLY A 98 1.32 14.99 -11.00
CA GLY A 98 2.43 14.99 -11.95
C GLY A 98 2.75 13.60 -12.49
N ASP A 99 3.61 13.53 -13.51
CA ASP A 99 3.84 12.30 -14.30
C ASP A 99 4.93 11.36 -13.76
N SER A 100 5.64 11.74 -12.69
CA SER A 100 6.92 11.08 -12.32
C SER A 100 7.04 10.59 -10.88
N GLY A 101 6.06 10.83 -10.02
CA GLY A 101 6.12 10.51 -8.58
C GLY A 101 5.01 9.58 -8.09
N PRO A 102 5.22 8.86 -6.96
CA PRO A 102 4.15 8.13 -6.30
C PRO A 102 3.19 9.10 -5.62
N GLY A 103 1.89 8.77 -5.58
CA GLY A 103 0.92 9.49 -4.75
C GLY A 103 1.14 9.25 -3.25
N VAL A 104 1.64 8.07 -2.88
CA VAL A 104 2.03 7.68 -1.51
C VAL A 104 3.27 6.77 -1.61
N ALA A 105 4.27 7.02 -0.77
CA ALA A 105 5.44 6.16 -0.63
C ALA A 105 5.67 5.82 0.85
N GLY A 106 5.96 4.55 1.13
CA GLY A 106 6.34 4.07 2.45
C GLY A 106 7.67 3.32 2.38
N TYR A 107 8.58 3.65 3.29
CA TYR A 107 9.93 3.06 3.36
C TYR A 107 10.18 2.51 4.76
N SER A 108 10.80 1.34 4.83
CA SER A 108 11.28 0.75 6.08
C SER A 108 12.56 -0.04 5.81
N TYR A 109 13.52 0.04 6.72
CA TYR A 109 14.82 -0.63 6.58
C TYR A 109 14.83 -2.05 7.17
N GLU A 110 14.11 -2.27 8.27
CA GLU A 110 14.17 -3.53 9.03
C GLU A 110 12.83 -4.27 9.12
N ALA A 111 11.71 -3.58 8.84
CA ALA A 111 10.37 -4.09 9.09
C ALA A 111 9.44 -3.84 7.90
N ILE A 112 8.13 -4.06 8.12
CA ILE A 112 7.10 -3.83 7.12
C ILE A 112 7.02 -2.34 6.78
N GLY A 113 7.24 -1.97 5.52
CA GLY A 113 7.11 -0.60 5.04
C GLY A 113 5.65 -0.16 4.88
N THR A 114 4.79 -1.08 4.41
CA THR A 114 3.35 -0.87 4.25
C THR A 114 2.59 -2.16 4.48
N ARG A 115 1.41 -2.08 5.11
CA ARG A 115 0.53 -3.22 5.34
C ARG A 115 -0.90 -2.85 4.96
N GLY A 116 -1.48 -3.57 4.01
CA GLY A 116 -2.90 -3.52 3.71
C GLY A 116 -3.59 -4.79 4.18
N GLN A 117 -4.70 -4.66 4.90
CA GLN A 117 -5.47 -5.77 5.44
C GLN A 117 -6.96 -5.50 5.30
N SER A 118 -7.72 -6.52 4.87
CA SER A 118 -9.17 -6.48 4.81
C SER A 118 -9.73 -7.85 5.17
N GLN A 119 -10.89 -7.89 5.82
CA GLN A 119 -11.57 -9.14 6.19
C GLN A 119 -12.42 -9.70 5.05
N ASN A 120 -12.97 -8.82 4.21
CA ASN A 120 -14.02 -9.17 3.25
C ASN A 120 -13.67 -8.81 1.80
N ASN A 121 -12.52 -8.16 1.56
CA ASN A 121 -12.12 -7.70 0.23
C ASN A 121 -10.58 -7.63 0.11
N TYR A 122 -10.07 -6.96 -0.92
CA TYR A 122 -8.66 -6.72 -1.10
C TYR A 122 -8.08 -5.90 0.06
N GLY A 123 -7.04 -6.41 0.72
CA GLY A 123 -6.23 -5.60 1.64
C GLY A 123 -5.36 -4.59 0.88
N VAL A 124 -4.91 -4.95 -0.32
CA VAL A 124 -4.19 -4.11 -1.27
C VAL A 124 -4.71 -4.39 -2.67
N TYR A 125 -5.01 -3.34 -3.44
CA TYR A 125 -5.42 -3.43 -4.84
C TYR A 125 -4.49 -2.56 -5.69
N GLY A 126 -3.82 -3.16 -6.66
CA GLY A 126 -2.93 -2.46 -7.60
C GLY A 126 -3.36 -2.73 -9.04
N GLN A 127 -3.52 -1.66 -9.81
CA GLN A 127 -3.95 -1.70 -11.21
C GLN A 127 -3.04 -0.80 -12.05
N SER A 128 -2.66 -1.28 -13.23
CA SER A 128 -1.95 -0.49 -14.24
C SER A 128 -2.48 -0.88 -15.63
N PHE A 129 -2.51 0.09 -16.54
CA PHE A 129 -2.97 -0.12 -17.93
C PHE A 129 -1.82 -0.38 -18.91
N SER A 130 -0.58 -0.04 -18.53
CA SER A 130 0.60 -0.14 -19.40
C SER A 130 1.66 -1.10 -18.87
N THR A 131 1.63 -1.42 -17.58
CA THR A 131 2.67 -2.20 -16.89
C THR A 131 2.06 -3.04 -15.76
N SER A 132 2.90 -3.54 -14.84
CA SER A 132 2.46 -4.23 -13.64
C SER A 132 1.67 -3.33 -12.70
N GLY A 133 0.47 -3.76 -12.31
CA GLY A 133 -0.29 -3.10 -11.24
C GLY A 133 0.32 -3.33 -9.85
N VAL A 134 1.00 -4.47 -9.66
CA VAL A 134 1.79 -4.81 -8.48
C VAL A 134 3.10 -5.42 -8.95
N PHE A 135 4.21 -4.91 -8.43
CA PHE A 135 5.55 -5.44 -8.70
C PHE A 135 6.21 -5.77 -7.36
N GLY A 136 6.62 -7.03 -7.19
CA GLY A 136 7.36 -7.49 -6.02
C GLY A 136 8.70 -8.08 -6.44
N TYR A 137 9.74 -7.72 -5.69
CA TYR A 137 11.12 -8.12 -5.95
C TYR A 137 11.82 -8.41 -4.63
N SER A 138 12.62 -9.47 -4.60
CA SER A 138 13.50 -9.78 -3.48
C SER A 138 14.82 -10.35 -3.97
N ASN A 139 15.92 -9.96 -3.32
CA ASN A 139 17.22 -10.60 -3.49
C ASN A 139 17.28 -11.97 -2.81
N PHE A 140 16.55 -12.13 -1.71
CA PHE A 140 16.55 -13.33 -0.88
C PHE A 140 15.10 -13.70 -0.54
N GLY A 141 14.62 -14.83 -1.07
CA GLY A 141 13.24 -15.30 -0.87
C GLY A 141 12.25 -14.81 -1.93
N TYR A 142 10.98 -14.72 -1.55
CA TYR A 142 9.90 -14.41 -2.49
C TYR A 142 9.77 -12.90 -2.73
N GLY A 143 9.70 -12.47 -4.00
CA GLY A 143 9.31 -11.11 -4.34
C GLY A 143 7.81 -10.86 -4.11
N VAL A 144 6.98 -11.89 -4.36
CA VAL A 144 5.55 -11.93 -4.06
C VAL A 144 5.22 -13.34 -3.57
N GLU A 145 4.54 -13.43 -2.44
CA GLU A 145 4.02 -14.68 -1.89
C GLU A 145 2.49 -14.61 -1.82
N GLY A 146 1.81 -15.62 -2.35
CA GLY A 146 0.36 -15.74 -2.25
C GLY A 146 -0.01 -17.06 -1.57
N ASN A 147 -0.71 -16.96 -0.44
CA ASN A 147 -1.19 -18.10 0.33
C ASN A 147 -2.72 -18.08 0.38
N GLY A 148 -3.36 -19.16 -0.07
CA GLY A 148 -4.81 -19.32 -0.06
C GLY A 148 -5.19 -20.64 0.59
N THR A 149 -6.11 -20.59 1.55
CA THR A 149 -6.58 -21.79 2.28
C THR A 149 -7.71 -22.50 1.54
N ASN A 150 -8.67 -21.74 1.01
CA ASN A 150 -9.86 -22.26 0.35
C ASN A 150 -9.82 -22.08 -1.19
N ASN A 151 -8.89 -21.29 -1.71
CA ASN A 151 -8.79 -20.97 -3.13
C ASN A 151 -7.32 -20.69 -3.51
N HIS A 152 -7.07 -20.32 -4.76
CA HIS A 152 -5.74 -19.99 -5.27
C HIS A 152 -5.04 -18.94 -4.39
N GLY A 153 -3.82 -19.22 -3.93
CA GLY A 153 -2.97 -18.20 -3.32
C GLY A 153 -2.48 -17.17 -4.35
N VAL A 154 -2.23 -17.60 -5.59
CA VAL A 154 -1.93 -16.77 -6.75
C VAL A 154 -2.72 -17.29 -7.94
N HIS A 155 -3.42 -16.40 -8.64
CA HIS A 155 -4.17 -16.71 -9.86
C HIS A 155 -3.74 -15.76 -10.97
N GLY A 156 -3.20 -16.30 -12.06
CA GLY A 156 -2.72 -15.54 -13.21
C GLY A 156 -3.45 -15.92 -14.49
N THR A 157 -3.99 -14.93 -15.18
CA THR A 157 -4.74 -15.10 -16.44
C THR A 157 -4.27 -14.11 -17.48
N SER A 158 -4.24 -14.51 -18.75
CA SER A 158 -3.93 -13.62 -19.87
C SER A 158 -4.68 -14.07 -21.11
N THR A 159 -5.13 -13.12 -21.93
CA THR A 159 -5.83 -13.38 -23.20
C THR A 159 -4.88 -13.51 -24.38
N ASN A 160 -3.73 -12.84 -24.31
CA ASN A 160 -2.81 -12.66 -25.44
C ASN A 160 -1.41 -13.25 -25.18
N SER A 161 -1.15 -13.76 -23.96
CA SER A 161 0.16 -14.28 -23.57
C SER A 161 0.03 -15.26 -22.39
N PHE A 162 1.11 -15.47 -21.65
CA PHE A 162 1.14 -16.32 -20.46
C PHE A 162 0.34 -15.69 -19.31
N GLY A 163 -0.55 -16.45 -18.68
CA GLY A 163 -1.16 -16.05 -17.40
C GLY A 163 -0.16 -16.10 -16.24
N VAL A 164 0.75 -17.07 -16.27
CA VAL A 164 1.89 -17.21 -15.36
C VAL A 164 3.10 -17.62 -16.18
N TYR A 165 4.23 -16.92 -16.00
CA TYR A 165 5.49 -17.21 -16.66
C TYR A 165 6.59 -17.26 -15.60
N GLY A 166 7.39 -18.32 -15.59
CA GLY A 166 8.50 -18.50 -14.67
C GLY A 166 9.74 -19.00 -15.39
N THR A 167 10.90 -18.48 -15.01
CA THR A 167 12.23 -18.95 -15.45
C THR A 167 13.13 -19.17 -14.25
N SER A 168 14.10 -20.08 -14.37
CA SER A 168 15.12 -20.33 -13.36
C SER A 168 16.33 -20.99 -14.01
N GLU A 169 17.52 -20.61 -13.58
CA GLU A 169 18.79 -21.18 -14.08
C GLU A 169 19.26 -22.39 -13.26
N GLY A 170 18.87 -22.46 -11.99
CA GLY A 170 19.39 -23.46 -11.04
C GLY A 170 18.35 -24.35 -10.40
N ALA A 171 17.05 -24.13 -10.64
CA ALA A 171 15.97 -24.87 -9.99
C ALA A 171 14.71 -24.93 -10.88
N SER A 172 13.65 -25.58 -10.38
CA SER A 172 12.34 -25.51 -11.02
C SER A 172 11.81 -24.07 -10.97
N ALA A 173 11.49 -23.52 -12.14
CA ALA A 173 10.89 -22.20 -12.25
C ALA A 173 9.42 -22.18 -11.81
N ILE A 174 8.70 -23.27 -12.10
CA ILE A 174 7.33 -23.52 -11.68
C ILE A 174 7.31 -24.94 -11.11
N TYR A 175 6.80 -25.07 -9.89
CA TYR A 175 6.66 -26.35 -9.21
C TYR A 175 5.21 -26.51 -8.75
N GLY A 176 4.52 -27.53 -9.28
CA GLY A 176 3.16 -27.87 -8.88
C GLY A 176 3.13 -29.23 -8.21
N TYR A 177 2.46 -29.31 -7.07
CA TYR A 177 2.39 -30.50 -6.23
C TYR A 177 1.03 -30.59 -5.55
N SER A 178 0.49 -31.81 -5.47
CA SER A 178 -0.74 -32.10 -4.73
C SER A 178 -0.68 -33.52 -4.18
N THR A 179 -1.15 -33.72 -2.95
CA THR A 179 -1.20 -35.02 -2.27
C THR A 179 -2.46 -35.83 -2.57
N SER A 180 -3.51 -35.17 -3.07
CA SER A 180 -4.84 -35.77 -3.21
C SER A 180 -5.48 -35.56 -4.57
N GLN A 181 -4.94 -34.67 -5.41
CA GLN A 181 -5.48 -34.30 -6.71
C GLN A 181 -4.35 -34.06 -7.72
N VAL A 182 -4.70 -33.51 -8.89
CA VAL A 182 -3.73 -33.14 -9.93
C VAL A 182 -2.84 -32.00 -9.43
N GLY A 183 -1.52 -32.19 -9.45
CA GLY A 183 -0.54 -31.15 -9.10
C GLY A 183 -0.33 -30.11 -10.20
N VAL A 184 -0.37 -30.54 -11.48
CA VAL A 184 -0.27 -29.68 -12.67
C VAL A 184 -1.15 -30.26 -13.77
N SER A 185 -1.99 -29.43 -14.40
CA SER A 185 -2.80 -29.80 -15.55
C SER A 185 -2.56 -28.81 -16.70
N GLY A 186 -2.22 -29.32 -17.88
CA GLY A 186 -2.12 -28.53 -19.10
C GLY A 186 -3.12 -29.04 -20.14
N VAL A 187 -3.97 -28.14 -20.64
CA VAL A 187 -5.03 -28.44 -21.61
C VAL A 187 -4.95 -27.41 -22.73
N SER A 188 -5.06 -27.86 -23.98
CA SER A 188 -5.12 -26.99 -25.15
C SER A 188 -6.08 -27.57 -26.17
N GLY A 189 -6.92 -26.71 -26.76
CA GLY A 189 -7.85 -27.11 -27.83
C GLY A 189 -7.25 -27.10 -29.23
N ASN A 190 -6.11 -26.41 -29.42
CA ASN A 190 -5.54 -26.15 -30.75
C ASN A 190 -4.05 -26.55 -30.88
N SER A 191 -3.41 -26.99 -29.79
CA SER A 191 -1.97 -27.31 -29.77
C SER A 191 -1.63 -28.24 -28.60
N TYR A 192 -0.36 -28.30 -28.21
CA TYR A 192 0.10 -29.06 -27.05
C TYR A 192 -0.50 -28.51 -25.75
N GLY A 193 -1.14 -29.37 -24.95
CA GLY A 193 -1.54 -29.03 -23.58
C GLY A 193 -0.34 -28.96 -22.64
N VAL A 194 0.61 -29.89 -22.80
CA VAL A 194 1.90 -29.93 -22.10
C VAL A 194 2.97 -30.35 -23.09
N ILE A 195 4.13 -29.67 -23.05
CA ILE A 195 5.33 -30.06 -23.77
C ILE A 195 6.49 -30.10 -22.78
N GLY A 196 7.28 -31.18 -22.81
CA GLY A 196 8.48 -31.33 -22.02
C GLY A 196 9.66 -31.69 -22.90
N SER A 197 10.79 -31.02 -22.69
CA SER A 197 12.04 -31.22 -23.45
C SER A 197 13.22 -31.08 -22.52
N SER A 198 14.25 -31.89 -22.72
CA SER A 198 15.49 -31.85 -21.95
C SER A 198 16.66 -32.31 -22.82
N ALA A 199 17.80 -31.65 -22.68
CA ALA A 199 19.02 -31.99 -23.41
C ALA A 199 19.74 -33.21 -22.82
N ASN A 200 19.59 -33.43 -21.50
CA ASN A 200 20.40 -34.40 -20.75
C ASN A 200 19.57 -35.52 -20.11
N PHE A 201 18.27 -35.31 -19.89
CA PHE A 201 17.40 -36.22 -19.14
C PHE A 201 16.02 -36.36 -19.79
N HIS A 202 15.03 -36.83 -19.04
CA HIS A 202 13.64 -36.90 -19.49
C HIS A 202 13.04 -35.49 -19.64
N GLY A 203 12.45 -35.19 -20.80
CA GLY A 203 11.60 -34.02 -20.97
C GLY A 203 10.29 -34.15 -20.18
N VAL A 204 9.74 -35.37 -20.11
CA VAL A 204 8.61 -35.75 -19.25
C VAL A 204 8.90 -37.14 -18.67
N LEU A 205 8.75 -37.28 -17.36
CA LEU A 205 8.88 -38.56 -16.64
C LEU A 205 7.60 -38.81 -15.85
N GLY A 206 6.99 -39.97 -16.05
CA GLY A 206 5.85 -40.48 -15.32
C GLY A 206 6.27 -41.68 -14.50
N SER A 207 5.73 -41.81 -13.30
CA SER A 207 5.99 -42.92 -12.38
C SER A 207 4.86 -43.08 -11.37
N THR A 208 4.48 -44.31 -11.08
CA THR A 208 3.46 -44.65 -10.09
C THR A 208 3.91 -45.84 -9.24
N ALA A 209 3.61 -45.81 -7.95
CA ALA A 209 3.80 -46.96 -7.06
C ALA A 209 2.66 -47.99 -7.18
N SER A 210 1.57 -47.62 -7.85
CA SER A 210 0.40 -48.47 -7.99
C SER A 210 0.58 -49.50 -9.11
N ALA A 211 0.60 -50.78 -8.76
CA ALA A 211 0.66 -51.88 -9.73
C ALA A 211 -0.52 -51.94 -10.72
N SER A 212 -1.64 -51.25 -10.42
CA SER A 212 -2.85 -51.24 -11.25
C SER A 212 -3.08 -49.95 -12.06
N HIS A 213 -2.10 -49.05 -12.13
CA HIS A 213 -2.24 -47.78 -12.84
C HIS A 213 -1.12 -47.58 -13.85
N PHE A 214 -1.38 -46.75 -14.88
CA PHE A 214 -0.40 -46.40 -15.89
C PHE A 214 0.33 -45.10 -15.51
N ASP A 215 1.63 -45.05 -15.76
CA ASP A 215 2.43 -43.81 -15.68
C ASP A 215 2.02 -42.82 -16.77
N PHE A 216 1.76 -43.37 -17.97
CA PHE A 216 1.30 -42.62 -19.13
C PHE A 216 0.11 -43.34 -19.75
N TYR A 217 -0.99 -42.61 -19.93
CA TYR A 217 -2.15 -43.05 -20.67
C TYR A 217 -2.37 -42.12 -21.86
N ALA A 218 -2.46 -42.70 -23.05
CA ALA A 218 -2.75 -41.97 -24.28
C ALA A 218 -3.94 -42.61 -24.98
N SER A 219 -4.91 -41.79 -25.35
CA SER A 219 -6.09 -42.20 -26.13
C SER A 219 -6.40 -41.14 -27.17
N SER A 220 -6.77 -41.57 -28.38
CA SER A 220 -7.28 -40.68 -29.43
C SER A 220 -8.77 -40.94 -29.65
N THR A 221 -9.56 -39.88 -29.72
CA THR A 221 -10.98 -39.93 -30.11
C THR A 221 -11.22 -39.52 -31.57
N GLY A 222 -10.15 -39.22 -32.32
CA GLY A 222 -10.22 -38.81 -33.72
C GLY A 222 -9.96 -40.00 -34.66
N GLY A 223 -10.96 -40.33 -35.47
CA GLY A 223 -10.86 -41.09 -36.72
C GLY A 223 -11.25 -40.20 -37.89
#